data_AF-A0A0Q5INE6-F1
#
_entry.id   AF-A0A0Q5INE6-F1
#
_cell.length_a   1.000
_cell.length_b   1.000
_cell.length_c   1.000
_cell.angle_alpha   90.00
_cell.angle_beta   90.00
_cell.angle_gamma   90.00
#
_symmetry.space_group_name_H-M   'P 1'
#
loop_
_entity.id
_entity.type
_entity.pdbx_description
1 polymer ?
#
loop_
_entity_poly.entity_id
_entity_poly.type
_entity_poly.pdbx_seq_one_letter_code
_entity_poly.pdbx_strand_id
1 'polypeptide(L)'
;MGEQGHDESVLAASQPVHTAPQKSNIPEAIKISQWQWFTLLLCGRDGWLYTTMIGNGPKQDRLLPYPLNTDEEDGDPVFFKPDTNAFFGMALREQKDDLATTKPTDLLWLDMDAKERHNAPEGEDLKQMPTQELKALVASQYHAFMEKCRVLGLIPFAVVYSGHGLQAYFRVERVLEIEETEAANRALAKRFAEFGADPKVYNAGRILRMPNTYNVKNPERPIKTELWWQA
;
A
#
# COMPACT_ATOMS: atom_id res chain seq x y z
N MET A 1 4.87 -17.65 70.48
CA MET A 1 3.74 -18.01 69.59
C MET A 1 3.00 -16.73 69.31
N GLY A 2 2.87 -16.19 68.11
CA GLY A 2 3.44 -16.42 66.80
C GLY A 2 3.12 -15.14 66.02
N GLU A 3 4.12 -14.61 65.31
CA GLU A 3 3.97 -13.47 64.39
C GLU A 3 3.17 -13.89 63.16
N GLN A 4 2.40 -12.96 62.59
CA GLN A 4 2.08 -12.98 61.15
C GLN A 4 1.73 -11.56 60.71
N GLY A 5 2.73 -10.90 60.13
CA GLY A 5 2.57 -9.66 59.37
C GLY A 5 2.06 -9.97 57.97
N HIS A 6 1.04 -9.24 57.53
CA HIS A 6 0.61 -9.21 56.14
C HIS A 6 1.42 -8.15 55.40
N ASP A 7 2.31 -8.61 54.53
CA ASP A 7 3.06 -7.80 53.58
C ASP A 7 2.37 -7.91 52.22
N GLU A 8 1.53 -6.93 51.90
CA GLU A 8 0.91 -6.81 50.57
C GLU A 8 1.90 -6.14 49.62
N SER A 9 2.67 -6.96 48.90
CA SER A 9 3.53 -6.49 47.83
C SER A 9 2.65 -6.12 46.61
N VAL A 10 2.58 -4.82 46.34
CA VAL A 10 1.96 -4.28 45.13
C VAL A 10 2.92 -4.53 43.97
N LEU A 11 2.61 -5.54 43.15
CA LEU A 11 3.31 -5.81 41.89
C LEU A 11 3.18 -4.60 40.97
N ALA A 12 4.27 -3.85 40.82
CA ALA A 12 4.38 -2.78 39.83
C ALA A 12 4.18 -3.38 38.43
N ALA A 13 3.16 -2.90 37.71
CA ALA A 13 2.95 -3.22 36.32
C ALA A 13 4.19 -2.81 35.50
N SER A 14 4.92 -3.79 35.00
CA SER A 14 6.03 -3.56 34.07
C SER A 14 5.48 -2.93 32.80
N GLN A 15 5.85 -1.68 32.53
CA GLN A 15 5.57 -1.08 31.23
C GLN A 15 6.24 -1.91 30.12
N PRO A 16 5.56 -2.14 28.98
CA PRO A 16 6.17 -2.83 27.86
C PRO A 16 7.37 -2.03 27.36
N VAL A 17 8.55 -2.61 27.50
CA VAL A 17 9.78 -2.06 26.92
C VAL A 17 9.66 -2.19 25.41
N HIS A 18 9.22 -1.11 24.75
CA HIS A 18 9.33 -0.99 23.30
C HIS A 18 10.82 -0.85 22.94
N THR A 19 11.51 -1.98 22.79
CA THR A 19 12.85 -2.00 22.18
C THR A 19 12.74 -1.41 20.78
N ALA A 20 13.45 -0.32 20.53
CA ALA A 20 13.48 0.34 19.23
C ALA A 20 13.80 -0.70 18.12
N PRO A 21 13.01 -0.77 17.05
CA PRO A 21 13.22 -1.76 16.00
C PRO A 21 14.60 -1.60 15.36
N GLN A 22 15.35 -2.69 15.27
CA GLN A 22 16.68 -2.69 14.66
C GLN A 22 16.57 -2.33 13.16
N LYS A 23 17.36 -1.35 12.71
CA LYS A 23 17.40 -0.86 11.31
C LYS A 23 17.65 -1.96 10.26
N SER A 24 18.21 -3.09 10.65
CA SER A 24 18.58 -4.21 9.76
C SER A 24 17.39 -4.94 9.13
N ASN A 25 16.15 -4.67 9.56
CA ASN A 25 14.96 -5.39 9.08
C ASN A 25 14.12 -4.61 8.06
N ILE A 26 14.53 -3.42 7.63
CA ILE A 26 13.78 -2.66 6.61
C ILE A 26 14.10 -3.25 5.23
N PRO A 27 13.10 -3.64 4.42
CA PRO A 27 13.33 -4.12 3.05
C PRO A 27 14.07 -3.08 2.20
N GLU A 28 14.96 -3.55 1.33
CA GLU A 28 15.61 -2.68 0.36
C GLU A 28 14.61 -2.26 -0.73
N ALA A 29 14.61 -0.97 -1.07
CA ALA A 29 13.73 -0.46 -2.11
C ALA A 29 14.20 -0.90 -3.50
N ILE A 30 13.32 -1.59 -4.22
CA ILE A 30 13.53 -1.97 -5.62
C ILE A 30 13.36 -0.72 -6.50
N LYS A 31 14.39 -0.42 -7.29
CA LYS A 31 14.34 0.68 -8.26
C LYS A 31 13.48 0.26 -9.44
N ILE A 32 12.43 1.04 -9.72
CA ILE A 32 11.51 0.80 -10.83
C ILE A 32 11.02 2.14 -11.38
N SER A 33 11.01 2.30 -12.70
CA SER A 33 10.35 3.45 -13.33
C SER A 33 8.83 3.27 -13.31
N GLN A 34 8.08 4.34 -13.53
CA GLN A 34 6.61 4.24 -13.59
C GLN A 34 6.15 3.42 -14.78
N TRP A 35 6.82 3.58 -15.92
CA TRP A 35 6.57 2.75 -17.09
C TRP A 35 6.78 1.26 -16.78
N GLN A 36 7.91 0.91 -16.14
CA GLN A 36 8.17 -0.47 -15.72
C GLN A 36 7.09 -0.96 -14.74
N TRP A 37 6.63 -0.11 -13.82
CA TRP A 37 5.57 -0.43 -12.87
C TRP A 37 4.23 -0.73 -13.57
N PHE A 38 3.82 0.12 -14.53
CA PHE A 38 2.60 -0.12 -15.30
C PHE A 38 2.72 -1.37 -16.17
N THR A 39 3.86 -1.57 -16.84
CA THR A 39 4.13 -2.80 -17.62
C THR A 39 4.08 -4.04 -16.76
N LEU A 40 4.66 -4.00 -15.56
CA LEU A 40 4.63 -5.09 -14.59
C LEU A 40 3.19 -5.47 -14.22
N LEU A 41 2.35 -4.49 -13.91
CA LEU A 41 0.98 -4.71 -13.42
C LEU A 41 -0.05 -4.97 -14.53
N LEU A 42 0.01 -4.25 -15.64
CA LEU A 42 -1.05 -4.22 -16.63
C LEU A 42 -0.78 -5.14 -17.83
N CYS A 43 0.43 -5.69 -17.94
CA CYS A 43 0.81 -6.72 -18.93
C CYS A 43 0.49 -6.36 -20.38
N GLY A 44 0.57 -5.06 -20.73
CA GLY A 44 0.35 -4.62 -22.11
C GLY A 44 -1.09 -4.72 -22.61
N ARG A 45 -2.09 -4.91 -21.72
CA ARG A 45 -3.51 -4.88 -22.10
C ARG A 45 -3.89 -3.51 -22.64
N ASP A 46 -4.71 -3.46 -23.67
CA ASP A 46 -5.17 -2.18 -24.20
C ASP A 46 -6.22 -1.52 -23.31
N GLY A 47 -6.19 -0.19 -23.18
CA GLY A 47 -7.22 0.58 -22.48
C GLY A 47 -6.74 1.98 -22.11
N TRP A 48 -7.38 2.57 -21.11
CA TRP A 48 -7.03 3.90 -20.63
C TRP A 48 -6.54 3.84 -19.18
N LEU A 49 -5.25 4.12 -18.97
CA LEU A 49 -4.64 4.20 -17.66
C LEU A 49 -5.07 5.50 -16.98
N TYR A 50 -5.80 5.37 -15.86
CA TYR A 50 -6.12 6.51 -15.01
C TYR A 50 -4.94 6.80 -14.08
N THR A 51 -4.49 8.05 -14.06
CA THR A 51 -3.56 8.58 -13.06
C THR A 51 -4.13 9.85 -12.45
N THR A 52 -3.83 10.12 -11.19
CA THR A 52 -4.25 11.35 -10.53
C THR A 52 -3.22 11.86 -9.55
N MET A 53 -3.12 13.20 -9.47
CA MET A 53 -2.30 13.90 -8.48
C MET A 53 -3.18 14.72 -7.55
N ILE A 54 -2.92 14.60 -6.24
CA ILE A 54 -3.67 15.29 -5.19
C ILE A 54 -2.67 15.97 -4.24
N GLY A 55 -2.69 17.31 -4.18
CA GLY A 55 -1.85 18.13 -3.31
C GLY A 55 -2.54 19.46 -2.98
N ASN A 56 -1.75 20.53 -2.82
CA ASN A 56 -2.27 21.86 -2.46
C ASN A 56 -2.99 22.59 -3.61
N GLY A 57 -2.84 22.12 -4.85
CA GLY A 57 -3.52 22.66 -6.03
C GLY A 57 -4.75 21.86 -6.45
N PRO A 58 -5.38 22.22 -7.59
CA PRO A 58 -6.46 21.44 -8.18
C PRO A 58 -6.03 19.99 -8.41
N LYS A 59 -6.96 19.05 -8.19
CA LYS A 59 -6.77 17.65 -8.57
C LYS A 59 -6.49 17.55 -10.07
N GLN A 60 -5.45 16.80 -10.43
CA GLN A 60 -5.04 16.64 -11.83
C GLN A 60 -5.29 15.19 -12.24
N ASP A 61 -6.41 14.97 -12.91
CA ASP A 61 -6.79 13.67 -13.45
C ASP A 61 -6.27 13.53 -14.89
N ARG A 62 -5.76 12.36 -15.22
CA ARG A 62 -5.31 12.02 -16.58
C ARG A 62 -5.75 10.62 -16.94
N LEU A 63 -6.29 10.45 -18.14
CA LEU A 63 -6.50 9.17 -18.78
C LEU A 63 -5.53 9.08 -19.96
N LEU A 64 -4.57 8.17 -19.84
CA LEU A 64 -3.53 7.95 -20.83
C LEU A 64 -3.86 6.68 -21.63
N PRO A 65 -3.68 6.66 -22.96
CA PRO A 65 -3.77 5.41 -23.69
C PRO A 65 -2.71 4.44 -23.14
N TYR A 66 -3.07 3.17 -23.00
CA TYR A 66 -2.17 2.13 -22.56
C TYR A 66 -2.27 0.93 -23.53
N PRO A 67 -1.15 0.31 -23.95
CA PRO A 67 0.24 0.65 -23.62
C PRO A 67 0.63 2.09 -24.01
N LEU A 68 1.47 2.72 -23.18
CA LEU A 68 1.95 4.09 -23.44
C LEU A 68 2.82 4.07 -24.71
N ASN A 69 2.51 4.92 -25.69
CA ASN A 69 3.35 5.08 -26.87
C ASN A 69 4.55 5.97 -26.52
N THR A 70 5.76 5.42 -26.56
CA THR A 70 6.99 6.14 -26.17
C THR A 70 7.59 7.00 -27.29
N ASP A 71 7.06 6.90 -28.51
CA ASP A 71 7.59 7.58 -29.70
C ASP A 71 6.94 8.95 -29.96
N GLU A 72 5.84 9.27 -29.28
CA GLU A 72 5.27 10.62 -29.23
C GLU A 72 5.96 11.44 -28.12
N GLU A 73 5.84 12.77 -28.13
CA GLU A 73 6.33 13.71 -27.09
C GLU A 73 5.82 13.42 -25.65
N ASP A 74 5.23 12.25 -25.41
CA ASP A 74 4.80 11.67 -24.13
C ASP A 74 5.96 11.08 -23.29
N GLY A 75 7.18 11.61 -23.49
CA GLY A 75 8.37 11.25 -22.72
C GLY A 75 8.12 11.30 -21.20
N ASP A 76 8.40 10.18 -20.53
CA ASP A 76 8.22 9.94 -19.08
C ASP A 76 6.92 10.58 -18.49
N PRO A 77 5.73 9.99 -18.75
CA PRO A 77 4.49 10.75 -18.98
C PRO A 77 3.77 11.29 -17.74
N VAL A 78 4.38 11.27 -16.55
CA VAL A 78 3.79 11.94 -15.38
C VAL A 78 4.87 12.57 -14.48
N PHE A 79 5.07 13.87 -14.65
CA PHE A 79 5.88 14.70 -13.74
C PHE A 79 5.19 14.82 -12.39
N PHE A 80 5.39 13.83 -11.51
CA PHE A 80 4.97 13.96 -10.12
C PHE A 80 5.84 14.98 -9.42
N LYS A 81 5.17 15.98 -8.87
CA LYS A 81 5.83 16.96 -8.03
C LYS A 81 6.06 16.35 -6.63
N PRO A 82 7.16 16.67 -5.96
CA PRO A 82 7.43 16.16 -4.61
C PRO A 82 6.37 16.54 -3.56
N ASP A 83 5.54 17.56 -3.85
CA ASP A 83 4.49 18.10 -3.00
C ASP A 83 3.09 17.55 -3.32
N THR A 84 2.98 16.51 -4.16
CA THR A 84 1.69 15.88 -4.49
C THR A 84 1.68 14.38 -4.19
N ASN A 85 0.53 13.88 -3.77
CA ASN A 85 0.26 12.45 -3.73
C ASN A 85 -0.04 11.97 -5.15
N ALA A 86 0.63 10.91 -5.57
CA ALA A 86 0.48 10.28 -6.88
C ALA A 86 -0.28 8.97 -6.78
N PHE A 87 -1.30 8.79 -7.62
CA PHE A 87 -2.07 7.56 -7.69
C PHE A 87 -2.30 7.10 -9.13
N PHE A 88 -2.61 5.81 -9.27
CA PHE A 88 -3.03 5.19 -10.53
C PHE A 88 -4.20 4.24 -10.31
N GLY A 89 -5.01 4.02 -11.35
CA GLY A 89 -6.14 3.10 -11.35
C GLY A 89 -5.70 1.63 -11.47
N MET A 90 -6.30 0.76 -10.65
CA MET A 90 -5.98 -0.66 -10.60
C MET A 90 -6.41 -1.43 -11.85
N ALA A 91 -7.60 -1.12 -12.36
CA ALA A 91 -8.06 -1.57 -13.65
C ALA A 91 -7.94 -0.44 -14.69
N LEU A 92 -7.71 -0.80 -15.95
CA LEU A 92 -7.80 0.13 -17.07
C LEU A 92 -9.25 0.61 -17.24
N ARG A 93 -9.45 1.81 -17.78
CA ARG A 93 -10.76 2.29 -18.21
C ARG A 93 -11.07 1.85 -19.63
N GLU A 94 -12.35 1.74 -19.94
CA GLU A 94 -12.80 1.37 -21.29
C GLU A 94 -12.60 2.50 -22.29
N GLN A 95 -12.92 3.72 -21.87
CA GLN A 95 -12.97 4.90 -22.74
C GLN A 95 -12.17 6.06 -22.18
N LYS A 96 -11.74 6.95 -23.07
CA LYS A 96 -11.20 8.25 -22.69
C LYS A 96 -12.28 9.06 -22.00
N ASP A 97 -11.91 9.82 -20.98
CA ASP A 97 -12.78 10.72 -20.21
C ASP A 97 -13.91 10.07 -19.39
N ASP A 98 -13.95 8.73 -19.32
CA ASP A 98 -14.86 7.99 -18.44
C ASP A 98 -14.11 7.31 -17.29
N LEU A 99 -14.29 7.85 -16.08
CA LEU A 99 -13.67 7.29 -14.87
C LEU A 99 -14.51 6.18 -14.23
N ALA A 100 -15.78 6.02 -14.62
CA ALA A 100 -16.72 5.08 -14.03
C ALA A 100 -16.58 3.67 -14.61
N THR A 101 -16.31 3.55 -15.91
CA THR A 101 -16.19 2.24 -16.57
C THR A 101 -14.79 1.66 -16.48
N THR A 102 -14.66 0.47 -15.90
CA THR A 102 -13.40 -0.26 -15.80
C THR A 102 -13.43 -1.53 -16.60
N LYS A 103 -12.30 -1.89 -17.20
CA LYS A 103 -12.09 -3.19 -17.84
C LYS A 103 -11.89 -4.29 -16.79
N PRO A 104 -12.31 -5.53 -17.10
CA PRO A 104 -11.93 -6.74 -16.36
C PRO A 104 -10.42 -6.83 -16.11
N THR A 105 -10.03 -7.46 -14.98
CA THR A 105 -8.61 -7.56 -14.61
C THR A 105 -8.22 -8.88 -13.95
N ASP A 106 -6.96 -9.26 -14.12
CA ASP A 106 -6.30 -10.38 -13.47
C ASP A 106 -5.58 -9.98 -12.16
N LEU A 107 -5.64 -8.69 -11.80
CA LEU A 107 -5.04 -8.16 -10.59
C LEU A 107 -6.03 -8.13 -9.43
N LEU A 108 -5.55 -8.49 -8.25
CA LEU A 108 -6.19 -8.27 -6.96
C LEU A 108 -5.28 -7.40 -6.09
N TRP A 109 -5.84 -6.74 -5.09
CA TRP A 109 -5.07 -5.81 -4.25
C TRP A 109 -5.55 -5.74 -2.80
N LEU A 110 -4.66 -5.24 -1.95
CA LEU A 110 -4.88 -4.86 -0.57
C LEU A 110 -4.25 -3.50 -0.31
N ASP A 111 -4.93 -2.65 0.46
CA ASP A 111 -4.37 -1.43 1.06
C ASP A 111 -4.45 -1.61 2.57
N MET A 112 -3.28 -1.73 3.19
CA MET A 112 -3.10 -2.00 4.62
C MET A 112 -2.60 -0.73 5.30
N ASP A 113 -3.39 -0.16 6.21
CA ASP A 113 -2.99 1.01 7.00
C ASP A 113 -2.33 0.55 8.31
N ALA A 114 -1.11 1.03 8.58
CA ALA A 114 -0.38 0.65 9.79
C ALA A 114 -1.08 1.12 11.08
N LYS A 115 -1.98 2.11 10.99
CA LYS A 115 -2.81 2.55 12.11
C LYS A 115 -3.90 1.54 12.48
N GLU A 116 -4.41 0.79 11.50
CA GLU A 116 -5.58 -0.08 11.66
C GLU A 116 -5.21 -1.54 11.95
N ARG A 117 -3.91 -1.85 12.04
CA ARG A 117 -3.43 -3.21 12.32
C ARG A 117 -3.66 -3.60 13.77
N HIS A 118 -3.69 -4.91 14.02
CA HIS A 118 -3.68 -5.42 15.39
C HIS A 118 -2.38 -5.00 16.10
N ASN A 119 -2.50 -4.53 17.34
CA ASN A 119 -1.40 -3.96 18.12
C ASN A 119 -0.78 -2.69 17.51
N ALA A 120 -1.57 -1.88 16.79
CA ALA A 120 -1.18 -0.49 16.55
C ALA A 120 -0.93 0.22 17.90
N PRO A 121 0.13 1.03 18.02
CA PRO A 121 0.38 1.79 19.24
C PRO A 121 -0.82 2.68 19.55
N GLU A 122 -1.46 2.44 20.71
CA GLU A 122 -2.68 3.15 21.09
C GLU A 122 -2.35 4.62 21.40
N GLY A 123 -3.09 5.56 20.80
CA GLY A 123 -2.89 6.99 21.03
C GLY A 123 -1.73 7.65 20.26
N GLU A 124 -0.91 6.91 19.52
CA GLU A 124 0.16 7.50 18.70
C GLU A 124 -0.38 8.07 17.38
N ASP A 125 -0.09 9.34 17.11
CA ASP A 125 -0.31 9.93 15.78
C ASP A 125 0.83 9.51 14.84
N LEU A 126 0.60 8.44 14.07
CA LEU A 126 1.56 7.96 13.05
C LEU A 126 1.96 9.05 12.05
N LYS A 127 1.15 10.11 11.85
CA LYS A 127 1.51 11.22 10.97
C LYS A 127 2.69 12.04 11.52
N GLN A 128 2.89 12.02 12.83
CA GLN A 128 3.95 12.74 13.53
C GLN A 128 5.15 11.85 13.86
N MET A 129 4.95 10.53 14.03
CA MET A 129 6.02 9.56 14.29
C MET A 129 7.20 9.70 13.33
N PRO A 130 8.47 9.85 13.77
CA PRO A 130 9.65 9.99 12.91
C PRO A 130 9.66 9.02 11.72
N THR A 131 10.03 9.50 10.51
CA THR A 131 9.96 8.69 9.27
C THR A 131 10.66 7.33 9.40
N GLN A 132 11.82 7.29 10.06
CA GLN A 132 12.56 6.04 10.25
C GLN A 132 11.85 5.07 11.19
N GLU A 133 11.23 5.57 12.25
CA GLU A 133 10.44 4.76 13.18
C GLU A 133 9.19 4.22 12.50
N LEU A 134 8.46 5.07 11.78
CA LEU A 134 7.30 4.65 10.99
C LEU A 134 7.68 3.62 9.92
N LYS A 135 8.81 3.82 9.22
CA LYS A 135 9.28 2.86 8.22
C LYS A 135 9.64 1.52 8.84
N ALA A 136 10.31 1.51 9.98
CA ALA A 136 10.63 0.29 10.72
C ALA A 136 9.37 -0.41 11.26
N LEU A 137 8.38 0.38 11.71
CA LEU A 137 7.07 -0.09 12.14
C LEU A 137 6.31 -0.79 10.99
N VAL A 138 6.37 -0.24 9.79
CA VAL A 138 5.73 -0.84 8.60
C VAL A 138 6.55 -2.03 8.07
N ALA A 139 7.87 -2.02 8.24
CA ALA A 139 8.72 -3.15 7.90
C ALA A 139 8.41 -4.41 8.74
N SER A 140 8.13 -4.27 10.03
CA SER A 140 7.74 -5.42 10.86
C SER A 140 6.39 -6.01 10.41
N GLN A 141 5.43 -5.14 10.05
CA GLN A 141 4.15 -5.53 9.46
C GLN A 141 4.35 -6.25 8.11
N TYR A 142 5.27 -5.75 7.27
CA TYR A 142 5.64 -6.39 6.00
C TYR A 142 6.11 -7.82 6.20
N HIS A 143 7.05 -8.06 7.12
CA HIS A 143 7.56 -9.42 7.35
C HIS A 143 6.47 -10.37 7.86
N ALA A 144 5.64 -9.90 8.78
CA ALA A 144 4.52 -10.70 9.29
C ALA A 144 3.47 -10.99 8.20
N PHE A 145 3.19 -10.02 7.33
CA PHE A 145 2.33 -10.19 6.16
C PHE A 145 2.90 -11.21 5.18
N MET A 146 4.19 -11.09 4.81
CA MET A 146 4.85 -12.00 3.88
C MET A 146 4.90 -13.44 4.42
N GLU A 147 5.14 -13.62 5.72
CA GLU A 147 5.09 -14.93 6.37
C GLU A 147 3.68 -15.51 6.36
N LYS A 148 2.65 -14.70 6.64
CA LYS A 148 1.26 -15.14 6.52
C LYS A 148 0.94 -15.58 5.09
N CYS A 149 1.32 -14.78 4.10
CA CYS A 149 1.20 -15.09 2.69
C CYS A 149 1.84 -16.45 2.35
N ARG A 150 3.08 -16.68 2.80
CA ARG A 150 3.80 -17.95 2.62
C ARG A 150 3.04 -19.13 3.21
N VAL A 151 2.56 -19.02 4.45
CA VAL A 151 1.78 -20.08 5.13
C VAL A 151 0.47 -20.39 4.40
N LEU A 152 -0.16 -19.37 3.79
CA LEU A 152 -1.40 -19.53 3.04
C LEU A 152 -1.20 -19.99 1.59
N GLY A 153 0.04 -20.10 1.11
CA GLY A 153 0.32 -20.36 -0.30
C GLY A 153 -0.09 -19.21 -1.21
N LEU A 154 -0.23 -17.98 -0.68
CA LEU A 154 -0.56 -16.78 -1.43
C LEU A 154 0.70 -15.96 -1.63
N ILE A 155 1.29 -15.99 -2.81
CA ILE A 155 2.49 -15.21 -3.12
C ILE A 155 2.07 -13.83 -3.63
N PRO A 156 2.40 -12.72 -2.94
CA PRO A 156 2.19 -11.40 -3.48
C PRO A 156 3.02 -11.23 -4.76
N PHE A 157 2.39 -10.70 -5.80
CA PHE A 157 3.06 -10.34 -7.04
C PHE A 157 3.95 -9.10 -6.85
N ALA A 158 3.48 -8.13 -6.05
CA ALA A 158 4.26 -6.97 -5.64
C ALA A 158 3.81 -6.44 -4.27
N VAL A 159 4.71 -5.78 -3.54
CA VAL A 159 4.37 -5.05 -2.30
C VAL A 159 5.03 -3.68 -2.29
N VAL A 160 4.22 -2.65 -2.10
CA VAL A 160 4.63 -1.24 -2.05
C VAL A 160 4.48 -0.71 -0.64
N TYR A 161 5.54 -0.12 -0.10
CA TYR A 161 5.46 0.77 1.04
C TYR A 161 4.84 2.10 0.63
N SER A 162 3.65 2.38 1.16
CA SER A 162 2.87 3.56 0.80
C SER A 162 3.22 4.80 1.65
N GLY A 163 4.18 4.66 2.56
CA GLY A 163 4.57 5.68 3.54
C GLY A 163 3.97 5.48 4.94
N HIS A 164 2.72 4.99 5.03
CA HIS A 164 2.01 4.76 6.31
C HIS A 164 1.44 3.35 6.41
N GLY A 165 1.90 2.44 5.56
CA GLY A 165 1.32 1.11 5.42
C GLY A 165 1.82 0.43 4.16
N LEU A 166 1.12 -0.64 3.77
CA LEU A 166 1.49 -1.50 2.65
C LEU A 166 0.38 -1.56 1.62
N GLN A 167 0.77 -1.64 0.35
CA GLN A 167 -0.12 -1.99 -0.75
C GLN A 167 0.40 -3.28 -1.37
N ALA A 168 -0.39 -4.34 -1.29
CA ALA A 168 -0.02 -5.64 -1.84
C ALA A 168 -0.86 -5.94 -3.07
N TYR A 169 -0.22 -6.52 -4.07
CA TYR A 169 -0.81 -6.86 -5.35
C TYR A 169 -0.68 -8.37 -5.54
N PHE A 170 -1.74 -9.01 -6.00
CA PHE A 170 -1.74 -10.43 -6.36
C PHE A 170 -2.19 -10.54 -7.82
N ARG A 171 -1.75 -11.60 -8.49
CA ARG A 171 -2.19 -11.91 -9.84
C ARG A 171 -2.85 -13.27 -9.84
N VAL A 172 -3.99 -13.36 -10.51
CA VAL A 172 -4.67 -14.62 -10.81
C VAL A 172 -4.37 -15.06 -12.24
N GLU A 173 -4.54 -16.34 -12.54
CA GLU A 173 -4.16 -16.93 -13.84
C GLU A 173 -5.08 -16.53 -15.00
N ARG A 174 -6.25 -15.97 -14.70
CA ARG A 174 -7.23 -15.51 -15.68
C ARG A 174 -7.71 -14.11 -15.37
N VAL A 175 -8.20 -13.42 -16.40
CA VAL A 175 -8.96 -12.19 -16.22
C VAL A 175 -10.27 -12.51 -15.48
N LEU A 176 -10.58 -11.70 -14.48
CA LEU A 176 -11.82 -11.78 -13.71
C LEU A 176 -12.77 -10.68 -14.15
N GLU A 177 -14.06 -11.00 -14.17
CA GLU A 177 -15.10 -9.99 -14.31
C GLU A 177 -15.10 -9.06 -13.09
N ILE A 178 -15.68 -7.86 -13.25
CA ILE A 178 -15.62 -6.80 -12.23
C ILE A 178 -16.15 -7.28 -10.87
N GLU A 179 -17.30 -7.95 -10.86
CA GLU A 179 -17.92 -8.45 -9.63
C GLU A 179 -17.06 -9.54 -8.96
N GLU A 180 -16.38 -10.38 -9.75
CA GLU A 180 -15.46 -11.41 -9.26
C GLU A 180 -14.22 -10.77 -8.63
N THR A 181 -13.60 -9.79 -9.31
CA THR A 181 -12.47 -9.01 -8.78
C THR A 181 -12.82 -8.39 -7.44
N GLU A 182 -13.97 -7.71 -7.37
CA GLU A 182 -14.41 -7.05 -6.14
C GLU A 182 -14.71 -8.02 -5.00
N ALA A 183 -15.34 -9.16 -5.31
CA ALA A 183 -15.60 -10.20 -4.32
C ALA A 183 -14.29 -10.80 -3.78
N ALA A 184 -13.32 -11.06 -4.67
CA ALA A 184 -12.01 -11.57 -4.29
C ALA A 184 -11.23 -10.55 -3.43
N ASN A 185 -11.25 -9.26 -3.78
CA ASN A 185 -10.62 -8.21 -2.97
C ASN A 185 -11.26 -8.09 -1.57
N ARG A 186 -12.60 -8.18 -1.46
CA ARG A 186 -13.27 -8.22 -0.15
C ARG A 186 -12.85 -9.43 0.68
N ALA A 187 -12.72 -10.59 0.05
CA ALA A 187 -12.27 -11.81 0.71
C ALA A 187 -10.81 -11.69 1.20
N LEU A 188 -9.92 -11.13 0.38
CA LEU A 188 -8.53 -10.83 0.76
C LEU A 188 -8.51 -9.82 1.92
N ALA A 189 -9.24 -8.72 1.84
CA ALA A 189 -9.26 -7.71 2.90
C ALA A 189 -9.71 -8.30 4.24
N LYS A 190 -10.75 -9.13 4.23
CA LYS A 190 -11.18 -9.88 5.43
C LYS A 190 -10.10 -10.83 5.93
N ARG A 191 -9.41 -11.53 5.02
CA ARG A 191 -8.36 -12.52 5.36
C ARG A 191 -7.14 -11.87 6.00
N PHE A 192 -6.81 -10.65 5.61
CA PHE A 192 -5.65 -9.89 6.08
C PHE A 192 -6.03 -8.69 6.98
N ALA A 193 -7.24 -8.70 7.56
CA ALA A 193 -7.73 -7.63 8.44
C ALA A 193 -6.81 -7.39 9.65
N GLU A 194 -6.14 -8.43 10.16
CA GLU A 194 -5.17 -8.31 11.26
C GLU A 194 -3.98 -7.41 10.93
N PHE A 195 -3.69 -7.22 9.64
CA PHE A 195 -2.67 -6.31 9.13
C PHE A 195 -3.25 -4.95 8.72
N GLY A 196 -4.46 -4.60 9.15
CA GLY A 196 -5.06 -3.30 8.85
C GLY A 196 -5.53 -3.14 7.39
N ALA A 197 -5.84 -4.26 6.71
CA ALA A 197 -6.40 -4.23 5.36
C ALA A 197 -7.78 -3.54 5.36
N ASP A 198 -7.92 -2.45 4.59
CA ASP A 198 -9.16 -1.66 4.54
C ASP A 198 -10.24 -2.39 3.72
N PRO A 199 -11.38 -2.78 4.34
CA PRO A 199 -12.45 -3.50 3.65
C PRO A 199 -13.20 -2.65 2.62
N LYS A 200 -12.92 -1.34 2.51
CA LYS A 200 -13.52 -0.43 1.52
C LYS A 200 -12.70 -0.34 0.23
N VAL A 201 -11.51 -0.94 0.19
CA VAL A 201 -10.58 -0.89 -0.95
C VAL A 201 -10.75 -2.13 -1.82
N TYR A 202 -11.96 -2.35 -2.34
CA TYR A 202 -12.26 -3.53 -3.16
C TYR A 202 -12.64 -3.21 -4.61
N ASN A 203 -13.14 -2.01 -4.87
CA ASN A 203 -13.84 -1.66 -6.11
C ASN A 203 -12.90 -1.59 -7.32
N ALA A 204 -13.31 -2.07 -8.49
CA ALA A 204 -12.40 -2.16 -9.65
C ALA A 204 -11.82 -0.80 -10.11
N GLY A 205 -12.59 0.27 -9.92
CA GLY A 205 -12.16 1.65 -10.16
C GLY A 205 -11.15 2.21 -9.15
N ARG A 206 -10.70 1.42 -8.16
CA ARG A 206 -9.83 1.88 -7.08
C ARG A 206 -8.53 2.47 -7.63
N ILE A 207 -8.06 3.52 -6.95
CA ILE A 207 -6.73 4.07 -7.13
C ILE A 207 -5.83 3.75 -5.94
N LEU A 208 -4.58 3.39 -6.22
CA LEU A 208 -3.55 3.14 -5.22
C LEU A 208 -2.32 4.01 -5.47
N ARG A 209 -1.44 4.13 -4.47
CA ARG A 209 -0.28 5.03 -4.56
C ARG A 209 0.73 4.42 -5.50
N MET A 210 1.34 5.29 -6.31
CA MET A 210 2.42 4.87 -7.19
C MET A 210 3.73 4.72 -6.40
N PRO A 211 4.52 3.65 -6.60
CA PRO A 211 5.89 3.59 -6.07
C PRO A 211 6.79 4.70 -6.65
N ASN A 212 7.86 5.04 -5.94
CA ASN A 212 8.83 6.07 -6.29
C ASN A 212 8.23 7.48 -6.44
N THR A 213 7.15 7.76 -5.72
CA THR A 213 6.55 9.09 -5.56
C THR A 213 6.53 9.48 -4.09
N TYR A 214 5.71 10.45 -3.67
CA TYR A 214 5.65 10.91 -2.29
C TYR A 214 4.24 10.81 -1.72
N ASN A 215 4.17 10.39 -0.46
CA ASN A 215 3.01 10.53 0.39
C ASN A 215 3.15 11.81 1.19
N VAL A 216 2.30 12.80 0.90
CA VAL A 216 2.36 14.16 1.48
C VAL A 216 1.26 14.39 2.52
N LYS A 217 0.79 13.34 3.20
CA LYS A 217 -0.12 13.47 4.37
C LYS A 217 0.45 14.41 5.45
N ASN A 218 1.77 14.47 5.56
CA ASN A 218 2.51 15.49 6.30
C ASN A 218 3.40 16.27 5.29
N PRO A 219 3.00 17.47 4.85
CA PRO A 219 3.74 18.24 3.84
C PRO A 219 5.15 18.65 4.27
N GLU A 220 5.39 18.83 5.57
CA GLU A 220 6.73 19.16 6.11
C GLU A 220 7.67 17.95 6.06
N ARG A 221 7.11 16.75 5.93
CA ARG A 221 7.84 15.50 5.90
C ARG A 221 7.23 14.51 4.89
N PRO A 222 7.36 14.79 3.59
CA PRO A 222 6.94 13.86 2.54
C PRO A 222 7.65 12.52 2.70
N ILE A 223 6.90 11.43 2.65
CA ILE A 223 7.47 10.08 2.74
C ILE A 223 7.51 9.47 1.36
N LYS A 224 8.70 9.08 0.90
CA LYS A 224 8.84 8.41 -0.39
C LYS A 224 8.15 7.05 -0.37
N THR A 225 7.35 6.76 -1.39
CA THR A 225 6.77 5.44 -1.60
C THR A 225 7.80 4.54 -2.28
N GLU A 226 7.83 3.26 -1.92
CA GLU A 226 8.89 2.33 -2.35
C GLU A 226 8.31 0.98 -2.72
N LEU A 227 8.84 0.35 -3.77
CA LEU A 227 8.59 -1.06 -4.06
C LEU A 227 9.51 -1.90 -3.16
N TRP A 228 8.95 -2.77 -2.32
CA TRP A 228 9.71 -3.62 -1.38
C TRP A 228 9.77 -5.08 -1.81
N TRP A 229 8.83 -5.53 -2.64
CA TRP A 229 8.79 -6.89 -3.16
C TRP A 229 8.25 -6.92 -4.59
N GLN A 230 8.82 -7.80 -5.40
CA GLN A 230 8.33 -8.19 -6.71
C GLN A 230 8.68 -9.67 -6.90
N ALA A 231 7.68 -10.49 -7.25
CA ALA A 231 7.84 -11.91 -7.53
C ALA A 231 8.46 -12.18 -8.91
#